data_AF-A0A2H4SEX2-F1
#
_entry.id   AF-A0A2H4SEX2-F1
#
_cell.length_a   1.000
_cell.length_b   1.000
_cell.length_c   1.000
_cell.angle_alpha   90.00
_cell.angle_beta   90.00
_cell.angle_gamma   90.00
#
_symmetry.space_group_name_H-M   'P 1'
#
loop_
_entity.id
_entity.type
_entity.pdbx_description
1 polymer ?
#
loop_
_entity_poly.entity_id
_entity_poly.type
_entity_poly.pdbx_seq_one_letter_code
_entity_poly.pdbx_strand_id
1 'polypeptide(L)'
;MADAQNFYYDALVQVKMDAWSTGRVVLVGDAGYCASPFSGMGTTLALTGACSLVRVLLRYQDAVDQAFAEYEAAMRPVAMRAQKLAPGMPRVIHPQARWELGW
;
A
#
# COMPACT_ATOMS: atom_id res chain seq x y z
N MET A 1 4.90 -21.18 18.50
CA MET A 1 3.90 -21.46 17.45
C MET A 1 2.89 -22.50 17.89
N ALA A 2 3.30 -23.68 18.39
CA ALA A 2 2.38 -24.77 18.72
C ALA A 2 1.36 -24.48 19.85
N ASP A 3 1.71 -23.68 20.86
CA ASP A 3 0.85 -23.43 22.04
C ASP A 3 0.22 -22.02 22.10
N ALA A 4 0.22 -21.26 21.00
CA ALA A 4 -0.37 -19.92 20.98
C ALA A 4 -1.90 -19.98 20.83
N GLN A 5 -2.64 -19.41 21.78
CA GLN A 5 -4.12 -19.32 21.71
C GLN A 5 -4.61 -18.41 20.57
N ASN A 6 -3.81 -17.39 20.19
CA ASN A 6 -4.04 -16.55 19.03
C ASN A 6 -2.72 -16.33 18.28
N PHE A 7 -2.61 -16.90 17.08
CA PHE A 7 -1.43 -16.79 16.23
C PHE A 7 -1.77 -15.94 14.99
N TYR A 8 -1.02 -14.86 14.77
CA TYR A 8 -1.12 -14.03 13.57
C TYR A 8 0.15 -14.20 12.72
N TYR A 9 -0.04 -14.53 11.46
CA TYR A 9 1.01 -14.65 10.45
C TYR A 9 0.52 -13.98 9.18
N ASP A 10 1.40 -13.20 8.57
CA ASP A 10 1.11 -12.51 7.32
C ASP A 10 2.37 -12.39 6.46
N ALA A 11 2.17 -12.34 5.15
CA ALA A 11 3.24 -12.15 4.19
C ALA A 11 3.56 -10.65 4.07
N LEU A 12 4.85 -10.33 4.07
CA LEU A 12 5.32 -8.95 3.96
C LEU A 12 5.41 -8.57 2.48
N VAL A 13 4.29 -8.10 1.94
CA VAL A 13 4.14 -7.81 0.50
C VAL A 13 3.87 -6.33 0.22
N GLN A 14 4.07 -5.94 -1.04
CA GLN A 14 3.65 -4.65 -1.59
C GLN A 14 2.76 -4.90 -2.81
N VAL A 15 1.72 -4.08 -2.98
CA VAL A 15 0.86 -4.12 -4.17
C VAL A 15 1.33 -3.06 -5.16
N LYS A 16 1.74 -3.48 -6.35
CA LYS A 16 2.20 -2.60 -7.44
C LYS A 16 1.37 -2.88 -8.69
N MET A 17 0.62 -1.87 -9.14
CA MET A 17 -0.26 -1.96 -10.29
C MET A 17 -0.07 -0.75 -11.20
N ASP A 18 -0.17 -0.97 -12.51
CA ASP A 18 -0.06 0.09 -13.51
C ASP A 18 -1.23 1.07 -13.43
N ALA A 19 -2.45 0.58 -13.16
CA ALA A 19 -3.63 1.39 -12.92
C ALA A 19 -4.38 0.90 -11.67
N TRP A 20 -5.05 1.82 -10.96
CA TRP A 20 -5.85 1.50 -9.77
C TRP A 20 -7.35 1.50 -10.01
N SER A 21 -7.76 1.73 -11.25
CA SER A 21 -9.18 1.77 -11.63
C SER A 21 -9.43 1.05 -12.94
N THR A 22 -10.64 0.55 -13.12
CA THR A 22 -11.14 -0.01 -14.37
C THR A 22 -12.64 0.22 -14.44
N GLY A 23 -13.09 1.00 -15.42
CA GLY A 23 -14.47 1.44 -15.53
C GLY A 23 -14.93 2.15 -14.25
N ARG A 24 -15.98 1.65 -13.60
CA ARG A 24 -16.57 2.25 -12.39
C ARG A 24 -15.98 1.73 -11.07
N VAL A 25 -14.91 0.93 -11.13
CA VAL A 25 -14.26 0.34 -9.96
C VAL A 25 -12.91 1.01 -9.73
N VAL A 26 -12.63 1.38 -8.49
CA VAL A 26 -11.35 1.96 -8.06
C VAL A 26 -10.89 1.31 -6.75
N LEU A 27 -9.58 1.11 -6.62
CA LEU A 27 -8.94 0.55 -5.43
C LEU A 27 -8.40 1.68 -4.55
N VAL A 28 -8.53 1.53 -3.24
CA VAL A 28 -8.04 2.48 -2.24
C VAL A 28 -7.33 1.73 -1.11
N GLY A 29 -6.27 2.34 -0.56
CA GLY A 29 -5.47 1.77 0.53
C GLY A 29 -4.66 0.55 0.09
N ASP A 30 -4.55 -0.43 0.98
CA ASP A 30 -3.72 -1.62 0.75
C ASP A 30 -4.17 -2.44 -0.46
N ALA A 31 -5.44 -2.33 -0.88
CA ALA A 31 -5.93 -3.00 -2.08
C ALA A 31 -5.26 -2.52 -3.37
N GLY A 32 -4.81 -1.26 -3.45
CA GLY A 32 -4.20 -0.68 -4.66
C GLY A 32 -2.71 -0.39 -4.54
N TYR A 33 -2.24 -0.04 -3.34
CA TYR A 33 -0.89 0.46 -3.14
C TYR A 33 -0.31 0.15 -1.75
N CYS A 34 -0.53 -1.08 -1.27
CA CYS A 34 0.09 -1.54 -0.04
C CYS A 34 1.61 -1.28 -0.06
N ALA A 35 2.09 -0.63 1.00
CA ALA A 35 3.49 -0.22 1.13
C ALA A 35 4.36 -1.21 1.93
N SER A 36 3.79 -2.36 2.32
CA SER A 36 4.31 -3.30 3.33
C SER A 36 4.24 -2.72 4.76
N PRO A 37 3.96 -3.55 5.79
CA PRO A 37 3.93 -3.12 7.19
C PRO A 37 5.19 -2.37 7.63
N PHE A 38 6.35 -2.66 7.02
CA PHE A 38 7.62 -1.99 7.36
C PHE A 38 7.70 -0.52 6.94
N SER A 39 6.85 -0.07 6.04
CA SER A 39 6.75 1.36 5.76
C SER A 39 6.16 2.13 6.94
N GLY A 40 5.32 1.48 7.76
CA GLY A 40 4.48 2.15 8.78
C GLY A 40 3.41 3.06 8.19
N MET A 41 3.26 3.11 6.85
CA MET A 41 2.46 4.12 6.15
C MET A 41 1.07 3.64 5.73
N GLY A 42 0.69 2.38 6.01
CA GLY A 42 -0.58 1.80 5.57
C GLY A 42 -1.80 2.65 5.94
N THR A 43 -1.93 3.00 7.23
CA THR A 43 -3.03 3.86 7.72
C THR A 43 -3.02 5.25 7.09
N THR A 44 -1.84 5.87 6.98
CA THR A 44 -1.71 7.19 6.34
C THR A 44 -2.13 7.14 4.88
N LEU A 45 -1.69 6.12 4.13
CA LEU A 45 -2.04 5.90 2.73
C LEU A 45 -3.54 5.64 2.54
N ALA A 46 -4.16 4.89 3.45
CA ALA A 46 -5.59 4.64 3.43
C ALA A 46 -6.39 5.94 3.62
N LEU A 47 -6.04 6.74 4.64
CA LEU A 47 -6.73 8.00 4.93
C LEU A 47 -6.52 9.06 3.85
N THR A 48 -5.26 9.28 3.43
CA THR A 48 -4.96 10.24 2.35
C THR A 48 -5.62 9.82 1.04
N GLY A 49 -5.60 8.51 0.73
CA GLY A 49 -6.29 7.95 -0.42
C GLY A 49 -7.79 8.19 -0.41
N ALA A 50 -8.46 7.89 0.70
CA ALA A 50 -9.89 8.11 0.84
C ALA A 50 -10.26 9.60 0.68
N CYS A 51 -9.54 10.51 1.34
CA CYS A 51 -9.77 11.95 1.20
C CYS A 51 -9.56 12.43 -0.24
N SER A 52 -8.51 11.95 -0.92
CA SER A 52 -8.23 12.30 -2.31
C SER A 52 -9.34 11.81 -3.25
N LEU A 53 -9.80 10.57 -3.05
CA LEU A 53 -10.88 9.98 -3.84
C LEU A 53 -12.21 10.74 -3.67
N VAL A 54 -12.59 11.04 -2.43
CA VAL A 54 -13.80 11.84 -2.16
C VAL A 54 -13.73 13.20 -2.85
N ARG A 55 -12.57 13.86 -2.81
CA ARG A 55 -12.37 15.18 -3.44
C ARG A 55 -12.62 15.15 -4.95
N VAL A 56 -12.10 14.14 -5.65
CA VAL A 56 -12.29 14.02 -7.11
C VAL A 56 -13.72 13.61 -7.47
N LEU A 57 -14.35 12.74 -6.68
CA LEU A 57 -15.75 12.32 -6.91
C LEU A 57 -16.73 13.48 -6.74
N LEU A 58 -16.50 14.36 -5.77
CA LEU A 58 -17.33 15.56 -5.59
C LEU A 58 -17.15 16.57 -6.73
N ARG A 59 -15.96 16.61 -7.34
CA ARG A 59 -15.63 17.51 -8.46
C ARG A 59 -16.19 17.01 -9.79
N TYR A 60 -16.14 15.70 -10.03
CA TYR A 60 -16.49 15.07 -11.30
C TYR A 60 -17.69 14.13 -11.14
N GLN A 61 -18.88 14.69 -10.99
CA GLN A 61 -20.09 13.92 -10.68
C GLN A 61 -20.50 12.94 -11.80
N ASP A 62 -20.29 13.33 -13.06
CA ASP A 62 -20.66 12.50 -14.24
C ASP A 62 -19.46 11.99 -15.05
N ALA A 63 -18.23 12.25 -14.58
CA ALA A 63 -16.99 11.94 -15.30
C ALA A 63 -16.03 11.10 -14.45
N VAL A 64 -16.48 9.91 -14.05
CA VAL A 64 -15.73 9.00 -13.15
C VAL A 64 -14.34 8.63 -13.68
N ASP A 65 -14.18 8.48 -15.00
CA ASP A 65 -12.88 8.18 -15.60
C ASP A 65 -11.88 9.33 -15.37
N GLN A 66 -12.35 10.58 -15.49
CA GLN A 66 -11.52 11.77 -15.19
C GLN A 66 -11.23 11.87 -13.70
N ALA A 67 -12.23 11.57 -12.85
CA ALA A 67 -12.07 11.54 -11.41
C ALA A 67 -10.96 10.56 -10.99
N PHE A 68 -11.02 9.32 -11.50
CA PHE A 68 -10.07 8.28 -11.15
C PHE A 68 -8.67 8.58 -11.69
N ALA A 69 -8.55 9.15 -12.89
CA ALA A 69 -7.27 9.59 -13.43
C ALA A 69 -6.63 10.68 -12.55
N GLU A 70 -7.41 11.67 -12.09
CA GLU A 70 -6.89 12.72 -11.19
C GLU A 70 -6.51 12.16 -9.82
N TYR A 71 -7.32 11.27 -9.26
CA TYR A 71 -7.02 10.57 -8.01
C TYR A 71 -5.70 9.81 -8.11
N GLU A 72 -5.53 9.03 -9.17
CA GLU A 72 -4.34 8.24 -9.39
C GLU A 72 -3.11 9.13 -9.56
N ALA A 73 -3.19 10.20 -10.35
CA ALA A 73 -2.11 11.16 -10.52
C ALA A 73 -1.69 11.83 -9.20
N ALA A 74 -2.66 12.15 -8.33
CA ALA A 74 -2.39 12.74 -7.02
C ALA A 74 -1.75 11.75 -6.03
N MET A 75 -2.21 10.49 -6.03
CA MET A 75 -1.78 9.48 -5.06
C MET A 75 -0.52 8.71 -5.48
N ARG A 76 -0.22 8.58 -6.78
CA ARG A 76 0.97 7.87 -7.30
C ARG A 76 2.29 8.27 -6.62
N PRO A 77 2.67 9.56 -6.53
CA PRO A 77 3.93 9.94 -5.88
C PRO A 77 3.94 9.64 -4.36
N VAL A 78 2.79 9.73 -3.69
CA VAL A 78 2.65 9.42 -2.26
C VAL A 78 2.85 7.94 -2.01
N ALA A 79 2.16 7.09 -2.79
CA ALA A 79 2.28 5.64 -2.74
C ALA A 79 3.72 5.16 -3.03
N MET A 80 4.34 5.67 -4.10
CA MET A 80 5.71 5.30 -4.47
C MET A 80 6.73 5.65 -3.38
N ARG A 81 6.55 6.78 -2.69
CA ARG A 81 7.43 7.18 -1.60
C ARG A 81 7.27 6.26 -0.39
N ALA A 82 6.04 5.92 -0.03
CA ALA A 82 5.76 5.01 1.06
C ALA A 82 6.25 3.57 0.78
N GLN A 83 6.19 3.13 -0.49
CA GLN A 83 6.71 1.84 -0.93
C GLN A 83 8.24 1.75 -0.97
N LYS A 84 8.95 2.89 -0.89
CA LYS A 84 10.40 2.92 -0.90
C LYS A 84 10.95 2.58 0.48
N LEU A 85 11.34 1.32 0.66
CA LEU A 85 12.05 0.87 1.87
C LEU A 85 13.50 1.38 1.89
N ALA A 86 14.04 1.61 3.09
CA ALA A 86 15.44 1.99 3.25
C ALA A 86 16.39 0.89 2.73
N PRO A 87 17.53 1.24 2.10
CA PRO A 87 18.50 0.25 1.65
C PRO A 87 18.94 -0.65 2.81
N GLY A 88 18.91 -1.97 2.60
CA GLY A 88 19.32 -2.97 3.61
C GLY A 88 18.21 -3.46 4.55
N MET A 89 17.10 -2.73 4.68
CA MET A 89 15.98 -3.10 5.55
C MET A 89 15.39 -4.50 5.24
N PRO A 90 15.22 -4.92 3.96
CA PRO A 90 14.71 -6.26 3.66
C PRO A 90 15.63 -7.40 4.12
N ARG A 91 16.96 -7.18 4.12
CA ARG A 91 17.96 -8.19 4.51
C ARG A 91 18.09 -8.35 6.02
N VAL A 92 17.90 -7.27 6.78
CA VAL A 92 17.94 -7.31 8.26
C VAL A 92 16.73 -8.05 8.83
N ILE A 93 15.59 -7.96 8.14
CA ILE A 93 14.31 -8.44 8.65
C ILE A 93 14.01 -9.89 8.24
N HIS A 94 14.50 -10.30 7.06
CA HIS A 94 14.36 -11.67 6.59
C HIS A 94 15.76 -12.28 6.39
N PRO A 95 16.43 -12.69 7.48
CA PRO A 95 17.70 -13.39 7.36
C PRO A 95 17.53 -14.63 6.48
N GLN A 96 18.39 -14.78 5.48
CA GLN A 96 18.31 -15.86 4.49
C GLN A 96 19.06 -17.10 4.97
N ALA A 97 19.87 -16.98 6.01
CA ALA A 97 20.64 -18.07 6.55
C ALA A 97 20.67 -18.08 8.08
N ARG A 98 20.70 -19.28 8.67
CA ARG A 98 20.63 -19.51 10.12
C ARG A 98 21.77 -18.86 10.91
N TRP A 99 22.93 -18.63 10.28
CA TRP A 99 24.11 -18.01 10.90
C TRP A 99 23.97 -16.47 11.03
N GLU A 100 23.02 -15.85 10.34
CA GLU A 100 22.73 -14.41 10.46
C GLU A 100 21.99 -14.07 11.77
N LEU A 101 21.51 -15.09 12.50
CA LEU A 101 20.73 -14.95 13.74
C LEU A 101 21.58 -15.00 15.03
N GLY A 102 22.90 -15.17 14.92
CA GLY A 102 23.82 -15.05 16.07
C GLY A 102 23.76 -16.19 17.11
N TRP A 103 23.35 -17.40 16.71
CA TRP A 103 23.39 -18.62 17.53
C TRP A 103 24.47 -19.59 17.07
#